data_AF-A0A8T3Z007-F1
#
_entry.id   AF-A0A8T3Z007-F1
#
_cell.length_a   1.000
_cell.length_b   1.000
_cell.length_c   1.000
_cell.angle_alpha   90.00
_cell.angle_beta   90.00
_cell.angle_gamma   90.00
#
_symmetry.space_group_name_H-M   'P 1'
#
loop_
_entity.id
_entity.type
_entity.pdbx_description
1 polymer ?
#
loop_
_entity_poly.entity_id
_entity_poly.type
_entity_poly.pdbx_seq_one_letter_code
_entity_poly.pdbx_strand_id
1 'polypeptide(L)'
;ADIAVITKGDMISQAEREIFRERILEVNPNCKIIEANGLSGQGCAELADEIMKSQEVTLEGETLRHSAPLAVCTLCVGETKVNKKYHRGILRRIDGFQSYEGE
;
A
#
# COMPACT_ATOMS: atom_id res chain seq x y z
N ALA A 1 -5.24 -4.68 7.77
CA ALA A 1 -5.08 -4.91 6.32
C ALA A 1 -5.35 -6.36 6.04
N ASP A 2 -5.93 -6.70 4.91
CA ASP A 2 -6.31 -8.08 4.59
C ASP A 2 -5.12 -8.88 4.05
N ILE A 3 -4.17 -8.19 3.39
CA ILE A 3 -2.97 -8.77 2.80
C ILE A 3 -1.74 -7.93 3.19
N ALA A 4 -0.64 -8.61 3.53
CA ALA A 4 0.69 -8.02 3.70
C ALA A 4 1.65 -8.63 2.68
N VAL A 5 2.24 -7.78 1.83
CA VAL A 5 3.21 -8.20 0.81
C VAL A 5 4.62 -7.93 1.30
N ILE A 6 5.41 -8.98 1.48
CA ILE A 6 6.81 -8.88 1.91
C ILE A 6 7.69 -8.91 0.68
N THR A 7 8.47 -7.85 0.45
CA THR A 7 9.43 -7.79 -0.65
C THR A 7 10.86 -7.85 -0.15
N LYS A 8 11.78 -8.25 -1.03
CA LYS A 8 13.22 -8.34 -0.73
C LYS A 8 13.56 -9.27 0.45
N GLY A 9 12.71 -10.27 0.73
CA GLY A 9 12.97 -11.27 1.77
C GLY A 9 14.18 -12.16 1.47
N ASP A 10 14.65 -12.18 0.23
CA ASP A 10 15.89 -12.82 -0.21
C ASP A 10 17.16 -12.10 0.26
N MET A 11 17.06 -10.85 0.73
CA MET A 11 18.20 -10.10 1.27
C MET A 11 18.53 -10.42 2.73
N ILE A 12 17.70 -11.24 3.39
CA ILE A 12 17.83 -11.59 4.80
C ILE A 12 17.89 -13.11 4.97
N SER A 13 18.35 -13.57 6.13
CA SER A 13 18.42 -15.00 6.44
C SER A 13 17.03 -15.63 6.54
N GLN A 14 16.95 -16.95 6.35
CA GLN A 14 15.70 -17.69 6.50
C GLN A 14 15.07 -17.50 7.89
N ALA A 15 15.90 -17.50 8.94
CA ALA A 15 15.43 -17.29 10.31
C ALA A 15 14.82 -15.89 10.50
N GLU A 16 15.43 -14.85 9.92
CA GLU A 16 14.87 -13.50 9.98
C GLU A 16 13.55 -13.40 9.22
N ARG A 17 13.39 -14.10 8.09
CA ARG A 17 12.10 -14.16 7.36
C ARG A 17 11.01 -14.79 8.21
N GLU A 18 11.30 -15.91 8.85
CA GLU A 18 10.33 -16.59 9.73
C GLU A 18 9.97 -15.73 10.94
N ILE A 19 10.95 -15.12 11.60
CA ILE A 19 10.70 -14.21 12.72
C ILE A 19 9.84 -13.03 12.26
N PHE A 20 10.16 -12.42 11.11
CA PHE A 20 9.40 -11.28 10.59
C PHE A 20 7.96 -11.67 10.24
N ARG A 21 7.77 -12.85 9.64
CA ARG A 21 6.45 -13.40 9.33
C ARG A 21 5.62 -13.61 10.60
N GLU A 22 6.19 -14.21 11.64
CA GLU A 22 5.51 -14.41 12.92
C GLU A 22 5.14 -13.07 13.57
N ARG A 23 6.03 -12.07 13.55
CA ARG A 23 5.72 -10.72 14.07
C ARG A 23 4.56 -10.06 13.33
N ILE A 24 4.41 -10.28 12.03
CA ILE A 24 3.25 -9.77 11.28
C ILE A 24 1.96 -10.46 11.77
N LEU A 25 1.99 -11.78 11.95
CA LEU A 25 0.82 -12.54 12.41
C LEU A 25 0.45 -12.22 13.87
N GLU A 26 1.42 -11.93 14.73
CA GLU A 26 1.17 -11.45 16.10
C GLU A 26 0.39 -10.13 16.10
N VAL A 27 0.73 -9.21 15.19
CA VAL A 27 0.06 -7.89 15.08
C VAL A 27 -1.29 -7.98 14.37
N ASN A 28 -1.39 -8.83 13.36
CA ASN A 28 -2.61 -9.03 12.58
C ASN A 28 -2.80 -10.51 12.18
N PRO A 29 -3.43 -11.32 13.04
CA PRO A 29 -3.58 -12.76 12.84
C PRO A 29 -4.38 -13.14 11.59
N ASN A 30 -5.27 -12.26 11.14
CA ASN A 30 -6.15 -12.50 10.00
C ASN A 30 -5.53 -12.08 8.66
N CYS A 31 -4.29 -11.58 8.68
CA CYS A 31 -3.60 -11.10 7.48
C CYS A 31 -3.10 -12.26 6.62
N LYS A 32 -3.39 -12.24 5.32
CA LYS A 32 -2.70 -13.11 4.36
C LYS A 32 -1.33 -12.53 4.05
N ILE A 33 -0.27 -13.31 4.26
CA ILE A 33 1.11 -12.88 3.97
C ILE A 33 1.56 -13.48 2.63
N ILE A 34 1.92 -12.61 1.68
CA ILE A 34 2.45 -12.99 0.37
C ILE A 34 3.90 -12.52 0.27
N GLU A 35 4.82 -13.42 -0.05
CA GLU A 35 6.21 -13.06 -0.33
C GLU A 35 6.37 -12.80 -1.82
N ALA A 36 6.77 -11.58 -2.17
CA ALA A 36 6.92 -11.15 -3.55
C ALA A 36 8.32 -10.63 -3.85
N ASN A 37 8.81 -10.87 -5.06
CA ASN A 37 10.06 -10.30 -5.54
C ASN A 37 9.80 -9.53 -6.83
N GLY A 38 10.00 -8.22 -6.79
CA GLY A 38 9.75 -7.34 -7.93
C GLY A 38 10.72 -7.51 -9.11
N LEU A 39 11.89 -8.15 -8.89
CA LEU A 39 12.86 -8.43 -9.95
C LEU A 39 12.57 -9.75 -10.66
N SER A 40 12.26 -10.82 -9.90
CA SER A 40 11.98 -12.14 -10.49
C SER A 40 10.51 -12.37 -10.82
N GLY A 41 9.61 -11.54 -10.29
CA GLY A 41 8.16 -11.70 -10.43
C GLY A 41 7.56 -12.76 -9.50
N GLN A 42 8.35 -13.35 -8.60
CA GLN A 42 7.85 -14.32 -7.63
C GLN A 42 6.74 -13.68 -6.77
N GLY A 43 5.67 -14.44 -6.49
CA GLY A 43 4.54 -13.99 -5.67
C GLY A 43 3.60 -12.97 -6.33
N CYS A 44 3.96 -12.40 -7.49
CA CYS A 44 3.12 -11.41 -8.18
C CYS A 44 1.82 -12.00 -8.71
N ALA A 45 1.83 -13.24 -9.21
CA ALA A 45 0.62 -13.91 -9.69
C ALA A 45 -0.40 -14.14 -8.57
N GLU A 46 0.07 -14.62 -7.40
CA GLU A 46 -0.80 -14.80 -6.24
C GLU A 46 -1.38 -13.47 -5.75
N LEU A 47 -0.57 -12.41 -5.72
CA LEU A 47 -1.05 -11.07 -5.39
C LEU A 47 -2.08 -10.56 -6.40
N ALA A 48 -1.86 -10.77 -7.69
CA ALA A 48 -2.79 -10.38 -8.75
C ALA A 48 -4.14 -11.10 -8.61
N ASP A 49 -4.12 -12.41 -8.31
CA ASP A 49 -5.35 -13.18 -8.10
C ASP A 49 -6.17 -12.66 -6.92
N GLU A 50 -5.52 -12.26 -5.83
CA GLU A 50 -6.22 -11.67 -4.68
C GLU A 50 -6.79 -10.28 -5.00
N ILE A 51 -6.05 -9.45 -5.76
CA ILE A 51 -6.55 -8.15 -6.22
C ILE A 51 -7.79 -8.35 -7.11
N MET A 52 -7.76 -9.31 -8.03
CA MET A 52 -8.89 -9.59 -8.93
C MET A 52 -10.13 -10.13 -8.20
N LYS A 53 -9.95 -10.78 -7.04
CA LYS A 53 -11.06 -11.23 -6.17
C LYS A 53 -11.60 -10.12 -5.25
N SER A 54 -10.86 -9.03 -5.10
CA SER A 54 -11.26 -7.93 -4.22
C SER A 54 -12.46 -7.18 -4.78
N GLN A 55 -13.21 -6.52 -3.89
CA GLN A 55 -14.35 -5.71 -4.30
C GLN A 55 -13.89 -4.47 -5.07
N GLU A 56 -14.69 -4.06 -6.05
CA GLU A 56 -14.43 -2.84 -6.80
C GLU A 56 -14.54 -1.62 -5.87
N VAL A 57 -13.51 -0.77 -5.90
CA VAL A 57 -13.38 0.36 -4.96
C VAL A 57 -13.79 1.65 -5.65
N THR A 58 -14.75 2.39 -5.06
CA THR A 58 -15.19 3.70 -5.58
C THR A 58 -14.57 4.86 -4.81
N LEU A 59 -13.95 5.81 -5.52
CA LEU A 59 -13.23 6.95 -4.89
C LEU A 59 -14.13 7.95 -4.16
N GLU A 60 -15.46 7.91 -4.31
CA GLU A 60 -16.36 8.94 -3.77
C GLU A 60 -16.69 8.77 -2.28
N GLY A 61 -16.56 7.56 -1.73
CA GLY A 61 -16.87 7.24 -0.33
C GLY A 61 -15.71 6.71 0.51
N GLU A 62 -14.54 6.52 -0.10
CA GLU A 62 -13.42 5.84 0.56
C GLU A 62 -12.59 6.80 1.41
N THR A 63 -12.37 6.39 2.66
CA THR A 63 -11.53 7.09 3.63
C THR A 63 -10.46 6.16 4.16
N LEU A 64 -9.25 6.68 4.31
CA LEU A 64 -8.16 5.97 4.97
C LEU A 64 -8.52 5.73 6.44
N ARG A 65 -8.15 4.55 6.96
CA ARG A 65 -8.30 4.21 8.39
C ARG A 65 -7.53 5.17 9.31
N HIS A 66 -6.43 5.72 8.81
CA HIS A 66 -5.59 6.69 9.51
C HIS A 66 -5.17 7.80 8.54
N SER A 67 -4.79 8.95 9.08
CA SER A 67 -4.26 10.06 8.28
C SER A 67 -3.13 9.59 7.39
N ALA A 68 -3.09 10.08 6.16
CA ALA A 68 -2.02 9.75 5.24
C ALA A 68 -0.64 10.12 5.83
N PRO A 69 0.41 9.31 5.61
CA PRO A 69 1.74 9.58 6.14
C PRO A 69 2.33 10.88 5.53
N LEU A 70 3.38 11.42 6.17
CA LEU A 70 4.08 12.67 5.80
C LEU A 70 4.64 12.74 4.36
N ALA A 71 4.47 11.70 3.54
CA ALA A 71 4.90 11.64 2.14
C ALA A 71 3.80 12.06 1.14
N VAL A 72 2.69 12.65 1.61
CA VAL A 72 1.67 13.29 0.75
C VAL A 72 1.95 14.80 0.67
N CYS A 73 1.44 15.47 -0.36
CA CYS A 73 1.46 16.92 -0.48
C CYS A 73 1.25 17.60 0.88
N THR A 74 2.04 18.62 1.19
CA THR A 74 2.01 19.33 2.49
C THR A 74 0.62 19.86 2.85
N LEU A 75 -0.24 20.10 1.84
CA LEU A 75 -1.63 20.54 2.03
C LEU A 75 -2.61 19.39 2.30
N CYS A 76 -2.22 18.14 2.07
CA CYS A 76 -3.03 16.94 2.34
C CYS A 76 -2.65 16.25 3.65
N VAL A 77 -1.73 16.82 4.44
CA VAL A 77 -1.33 16.26 5.74
C VAL A 77 -2.54 16.22 6.67
N GLY A 78 -2.86 15.04 7.21
CA GLY A 78 -4.03 14.84 8.08
C GLY A 78 -5.34 14.54 7.36
N GLU A 79 -5.39 14.64 6.02
CA GLU A 79 -6.56 14.27 5.24
C GLU A 79 -6.70 12.74 5.18
N THR A 80 -7.94 12.26 5.24
CA THR A 80 -8.27 10.83 5.15
C THR A 80 -9.07 10.51 3.90
N LYS A 81 -9.67 11.50 3.23
CA LYS A 81 -10.39 11.30 1.97
C LYS A 81 -9.43 11.16 0.80
N VAL A 82 -9.57 10.06 0.04
CA VAL A 82 -8.64 9.69 -1.04
C VAL A 82 -9.03 10.31 -2.40
N ASN A 83 -10.20 10.93 -2.50
CA ASN A 83 -10.68 11.48 -3.77
C ASN A 83 -9.85 12.68 -4.26
N LYS A 84 -9.62 12.74 -5.58
CA LYS A 84 -8.91 13.86 -6.25
C LYS A 84 -9.45 15.23 -5.89
N LYS A 85 -10.76 15.37 -5.71
CA LYS A 85 -11.40 16.66 -5.35
C LYS A 85 -10.97 17.21 -3.98
N TYR A 86 -10.38 16.37 -3.12
CA TYR A 86 -9.88 16.78 -1.81
C TYR A 86 -8.37 16.99 -1.80
N HIS A 87 -7.67 16.68 -2.90
CA HIS A 87 -6.26 16.99 -3.02
C HIS A 87 -6.04 18.47 -3.27
N ARG A 88 -5.00 19.02 -2.66
CA ARG A 88 -4.59 20.42 -2.84
C ARG A 88 -3.09 20.49 -3.04
N GLY A 89 -2.62 21.40 -3.88
CA GLY A 89 -1.21 21.72 -4.05
C GLY A 89 -0.50 20.90 -5.12
N ILE A 90 0.77 20.60 -4.88
CA ILE A 90 1.61 19.85 -5.82
C ILE A 90 1.26 18.37 -5.71
N LEU A 91 0.64 17.84 -6.74
CA LEU A 91 0.36 16.43 -6.92
C LEU A 91 1.46 15.79 -7.75
N ARG A 92 2.07 14.73 -7.20
CA ARG A 92 2.98 13.86 -7.95
C ARG A 92 2.26 12.56 -8.21
N ARG A 93 1.92 12.30 -9.47
CA ARG A 93 1.24 11.08 -9.87
C ARG A 93 2.27 9.97 -10.10
N ILE A 94 1.79 8.72 -10.16
CA ILE A 94 2.65 7.55 -10.39
C ILE A 94 3.33 7.56 -11.77
N ASP A 95 2.77 8.33 -12.71
CA ASP A 95 3.34 8.62 -14.03
C ASP A 95 4.62 9.49 -13.97
N GLY A 96 4.98 9.99 -12.79
CA GLY A 96 6.17 10.80 -12.57
C GLY A 96 5.98 12.29 -12.85
N PHE A 97 4.84 12.71 -13.37
CA PHE A 97 4.54 14.11 -13.64
C PHE A 97 4.04 14.82 -12.37
N GLN A 98 4.45 16.09 -12.25
CA GLN A 98 3.98 16.99 -11.21
C GLN A 98 2.98 17.97 -11.80
N SER A 99 1.80 18.04 -11.21
CA SER A 99 0.77 19.03 -11.53
C SER A 99 0.45 19.82 -10.28
N TYR A 100 0.33 21.13 -10.40
CA TYR A 100 -0.18 21.97 -9.33
C TYR A 100 -1.69 22.14 -9.50
N GLU A 101 -2.45 21.73 -8.51
CA GLU A 101 -3.89 22.03 -8.38
C GLU A 101 -4.04 22.98 -7.18
N GLY A 102 -4.10 24.29 -7.49
CA GLY A 102 -4.48 25.34 -6.54
C GLY A 102 -6.00 25.53 -6.51
N GLU A 103 -6.48 26.47 -5.70
CA GLU A 103 -7.89 26.91 -5.76
C GLU A 103 -8.27 27.42 -7.16
#